data_AF-A0A6J0NZ51-F1
#
_entry.id   AF-A0A6J0NZ51-F1
#
_cell.length_a   1.000
_cell.length_b   1.000
_cell.length_c   1.000
_cell.angle_alpha   90.00
_cell.angle_beta   90.00
_cell.angle_gamma   90.00
#
_symmetry.space_group_name_H-M   'P 1'
#
loop_
_entity.id
_entity.type
_entity.pdbx_description
1 polymer ?
#
loop_
_entity_poly.entity_id
_entity_poly.type
_entity_poly.pdbx_seq_one_letter_code
_entity_poly.pdbx_strand_id
1 'polypeptide(L)'
;MSRGRVPFMDLKRAYDVEQACSIMPNTFQDDDDDDGDDLWPLGEIDPKKLKFPCCIVWTPLPVVSWLAPFIGHVGLCREDGVILDFAGSNFISVDDFAFGPPARYLQLDRKQVLKLYSSSNFVSVLMSLSEQLFVCVCLIWLQCCMPPNLGGHTCKYGYKHTEFGTSVTWDDALSASARSCEHKTYNLFTCNCHSFVANCLNRLCYGGSMEWKMVNVAVLILTRGKWVSASSVVRSFLPCAVVTCLGVLLVGWPFLIGLFSFSMLLVAWFIIATYCFKNIMS
;
A
#
# COMPACT_ATOMS: atom_id res chain seq x y z
N MET A 1 1.85 6.84 19.19
CA MET A 1 1.30 7.91 18.31
C MET A 1 -0.11 8.30 18.77
N SER A 2 -0.49 9.58 18.62
CA SER A 2 -1.85 10.07 18.86
C SER A 2 -2.79 9.65 17.74
N ARG A 3 -3.95 9.06 18.07
CA ARG A 3 -5.00 8.66 17.11
C ARG A 3 -5.65 9.89 16.44
N GLY A 4 -5.96 9.79 15.15
CA GLY A 4 -6.79 10.75 14.42
C GLY A 4 -6.16 11.29 13.14
N ARG A 5 -6.78 12.33 12.56
CA ARG A 5 -6.26 13.03 11.38
C ARG A 5 -5.05 13.88 11.80
N VAL A 6 -3.87 13.49 11.35
CA VAL A 6 -2.63 14.20 11.67
C VAL A 6 -2.18 14.98 10.43
N PRO A 7 -1.90 16.30 10.53
CA PRO A 7 -1.17 17.01 9.49
C PRO A 7 0.15 16.32 9.22
N PHE A 8 0.52 16.19 7.96
CA PHE A 8 1.69 15.39 7.57
C PHE A 8 3.00 15.79 8.29
N MET A 9 3.21 17.09 8.52
CA MET A 9 4.38 17.62 9.24
C MET A 9 4.56 17.05 10.65
N ASP A 10 3.45 16.80 11.35
CA ASP A 10 3.47 16.25 12.71
C ASP A 10 3.68 14.72 12.69
N LEU A 11 3.22 14.03 11.65
CA LEU A 11 3.49 12.61 11.44
C LEU A 11 4.98 12.36 11.16
N LYS A 12 5.59 13.22 10.32
CA LYS A 12 7.04 13.20 10.04
C LYS A 12 7.84 13.35 11.34
N ARG A 13 7.50 14.33 12.18
CA ARG A 13 8.19 14.55 13.46
C ARG A 13 8.06 13.35 14.41
N ALA A 14 6.89 12.73 14.49
CA ALA A 14 6.69 11.55 15.33
C ALA A 14 7.49 10.35 14.82
N TYR A 15 7.56 10.16 13.50
CA TYR A 15 8.31 9.07 12.87
C TYR A 15 9.82 9.26 12.96
N ASP A 16 10.33 10.46 12.69
CA ASP A 16 11.77 10.77 12.80
C ASP A 16 12.28 10.52 14.23
N VAL A 17 11.44 10.76 15.25
CA VAL A 17 11.73 10.45 16.66
C VAL A 17 11.70 8.94 16.93
N GLU A 18 10.71 8.22 16.41
CA GLU A 18 10.57 6.77 16.62
C GLU A 18 11.70 5.98 15.92
N GLN A 19 12.10 6.41 14.71
CA GLN A 19 13.22 5.86 13.96
C GLN A 19 14.58 6.20 14.59
N ALA A 20 14.72 7.36 15.23
CA ALA A 20 15.91 7.67 16.03
C ALA A 20 16.01 6.82 17.31
N CYS A 21 14.88 6.44 17.89
CA CYS A 21 14.83 5.59 19.09
C CYS A 21 15.11 4.10 18.81
N SER A 22 14.85 3.59 17.59
CA SER A 22 15.11 2.20 17.22
C SER A 22 16.57 1.90 16.81
N ILE A 23 17.43 2.92 16.75
CA ILE A 23 18.87 2.79 16.42
C ILE A 23 19.73 2.46 17.66
N MET A 24 19.15 2.24 18.85
CA MET A 24 19.91 1.65 19.97
C MET A 24 19.97 0.12 19.86
N PRO A 25 21.16 -0.50 19.80
CA PRO A 25 21.27 -1.95 19.69
C PRO A 25 21.00 -2.58 21.07
N ASN A 26 19.95 -3.39 21.16
CA ASN A 26 19.84 -4.35 22.25
C ASN A 26 20.87 -5.48 22.02
N THR A 27 21.54 -5.82 23.11
CA THR A 27 22.74 -6.64 23.18
C THR A 27 22.45 -8.12 22.88
N PHE A 28 23.37 -8.72 22.11
CA PHE A 28 23.63 -10.14 21.82
C PHE A 28 22.79 -11.22 22.53
N GLN A 29 22.29 -12.16 21.73
CA GLN A 29 22.38 -13.58 22.03
C GLN A 29 22.53 -14.36 20.72
N ASP A 30 23.74 -14.89 20.51
CA ASP A 30 24.08 -15.87 19.47
C ASP A 30 23.46 -17.22 19.86
N ASP A 31 22.81 -17.91 18.91
CA ASP A 31 22.60 -19.38 18.93
C ASP A 31 22.16 -19.86 17.52
N ASP A 32 23.11 -20.48 16.81
CA ASP A 32 23.08 -21.61 15.86
C ASP A 32 21.93 -21.83 14.84
N ASP A 33 22.33 -21.84 13.55
CA ASP A 33 21.91 -22.69 12.42
C ASP A 33 20.40 -23.07 12.26
N ASP A 34 19.63 -22.24 11.56
CA ASP A 34 18.46 -22.66 10.77
C ASP A 34 18.40 -21.83 9.46
N ASP A 35 18.50 -22.50 8.30
CA ASP A 35 18.32 -21.93 6.96
C ASP A 35 16.85 -21.52 6.69
N GLY A 36 16.32 -20.60 7.51
CA GLY A 36 14.93 -20.15 7.47
C GLY A 36 14.82 -18.64 7.31
N ASP A 37 14.71 -18.15 6.07
CA ASP A 37 14.31 -16.79 5.66
C ASP A 37 14.09 -15.77 6.82
N ASP A 38 15.12 -14.98 7.16
CA ASP A 38 15.16 -13.97 8.25
C ASP A 38 14.08 -12.86 8.17
N LEU A 39 12.81 -13.21 8.34
CA LEU A 39 11.69 -12.29 8.47
C LEU A 39 11.30 -12.18 9.94
N TRP A 40 11.38 -10.98 10.53
CA TRP A 40 10.93 -10.74 11.91
C TRP A 40 9.46 -11.18 12.11
N PRO A 41 9.06 -11.69 13.27
CA PRO A 41 7.68 -12.12 13.50
C PRO A 41 6.73 -10.93 13.39
N LEU A 42 5.63 -11.09 12.63
CA LEU A 42 4.52 -10.13 12.68
C LEU A 42 3.63 -10.45 13.88
N GLY A 43 2.99 -9.42 14.43
CA GLY A 43 1.88 -9.61 15.35
C GLY A 43 0.74 -10.41 14.71
N GLU A 44 -0.09 -11.02 15.54
CA GLU A 44 -1.32 -11.64 15.06
C GLU A 44 -2.33 -10.58 14.58
N ILE A 45 -3.13 -10.94 13.58
CA ILE A 45 -4.23 -10.10 13.13
C ILE A 45 -5.31 -10.11 14.21
N ASP A 46 -5.61 -8.96 14.79
CA ASP A 46 -6.66 -8.77 15.79
C ASP A 46 -7.69 -7.75 15.27
N PRO A 47 -8.78 -8.22 14.66
CA PRO A 47 -9.81 -7.33 14.13
C PRO A 47 -10.57 -6.56 15.21
N LYS A 48 -10.57 -7.02 16.47
CA LYS A 48 -11.23 -6.32 17.58
C LYS A 48 -10.43 -5.10 18.01
N LYS A 49 -9.10 -5.19 17.96
CA LYS A 49 -8.18 -4.08 18.22
C LYS A 49 -7.84 -3.27 16.96
N LEU A 50 -8.45 -3.60 15.82
CA LEU A 50 -8.18 -3.00 14.50
C LEU A 50 -6.69 -3.12 14.08
N LYS A 51 -6.03 -4.20 14.47
CA LYS A 51 -4.62 -4.46 14.17
C LYS A 51 -4.49 -5.45 13.01
N PHE A 52 -3.94 -4.97 11.90
CA PHE A 52 -3.81 -5.73 10.65
C PHE A 52 -2.39 -5.64 10.07
N PRO A 53 -1.38 -6.27 10.67
CA PRO A 53 0.03 -6.11 10.25
C PRO A 53 0.26 -6.48 8.79
N CYS A 54 0.89 -5.56 8.04
CA CYS A 54 1.18 -5.65 6.61
C CYS A 54 -0.04 -5.98 5.72
N CYS A 55 -1.23 -5.50 6.09
CA CYS A 55 -2.46 -5.77 5.35
C CYS A 55 -2.91 -4.60 4.48
N ILE A 56 -3.53 -4.93 3.34
CA ILE A 56 -4.49 -4.03 2.67
C ILE A 56 -5.83 -4.22 3.36
N VAL A 57 -6.48 -3.13 3.77
CA VAL A 57 -7.83 -3.13 4.33
C VAL A 57 -8.81 -2.43 3.41
N TRP A 58 -10.09 -2.82 3.46
CA TRP A 58 -11.15 -2.23 2.64
C TRP A 58 -12.45 -2.06 3.43
N THR A 59 -13.15 -0.94 3.22
CA THR A 59 -14.48 -0.66 3.77
C THR A 59 -15.40 -0.09 2.69
N PRO A 60 -16.70 -0.45 2.67
CA PRO A 60 -17.66 0.11 1.71
C PRO A 60 -17.80 1.63 1.87
N LEU A 61 -17.81 2.37 0.76
CA LEU A 61 -18.02 3.83 0.78
C LEU A 61 -19.51 4.15 0.97
N PRO A 62 -19.91 4.98 1.96
CA PRO A 62 -21.30 5.36 2.17
C PRO A 62 -21.94 5.93 0.90
N VAL A 63 -23.22 5.61 0.67
CA VAL A 63 -24.02 6.00 -0.51
C VAL A 63 -23.55 5.37 -1.82
N VAL A 64 -22.27 5.48 -2.18
CA VAL A 64 -21.71 4.93 -3.42
C VAL A 64 -21.81 3.40 -3.44
N SER A 65 -21.46 2.75 -2.33
CA SER A 65 -21.58 1.29 -2.20
C SER A 65 -23.03 0.78 -2.18
N TRP A 66 -24.00 1.66 -1.96
CA TRP A 66 -25.41 1.27 -2.01
C TRP A 66 -25.87 1.04 -3.46
N LEU A 67 -25.21 1.68 -4.42
CA LEU A 67 -25.45 1.52 -5.84
C LEU A 67 -24.50 0.47 -6.46
N ALA A 68 -23.26 0.42 -5.98
CA ALA A 68 -22.23 -0.49 -6.46
C ALA A 68 -21.43 -1.08 -5.28
N PRO A 69 -21.82 -2.26 -4.74
CA PRO A 69 -21.34 -2.76 -3.45
C PRO A 69 -19.86 -3.19 -3.41
N PHE A 70 -19.22 -3.25 -4.58
CA PHE A 70 -17.79 -3.51 -4.73
C PHE A 70 -16.94 -2.23 -4.65
N ILE A 71 -17.53 -1.04 -4.69
CA ILE A 71 -16.82 0.24 -4.56
C ILE A 71 -16.62 0.55 -3.08
N GLY A 72 -15.37 0.81 -2.70
CA GLY A 72 -15.03 1.15 -1.33
C GLY A 72 -13.67 1.80 -1.19
N HIS A 73 -13.39 2.19 0.06
CA HIS A 73 -12.17 2.84 0.50
C HIS A 73 -11.13 1.80 0.91
N VAL A 74 -9.86 2.05 0.61
CA VAL A 74 -8.76 1.16 0.95
C VAL A 74 -7.75 1.85 1.86
N GLY A 75 -7.13 1.08 2.75
CA GLY A 75 -6.00 1.50 3.57
C GLY A 75 -4.88 0.48 3.46
N LEU A 76 -3.68 0.91 3.83
CA LEU A 76 -2.50 0.03 3.94
C LEU A 76 -1.99 0.11 5.36
N CYS A 77 -1.69 -1.05 5.94
CA CYS A 77 -1.32 -1.15 7.34
C CYS A 77 0.19 -1.33 7.49
N ARG A 78 0.76 -0.71 8.53
CA ARG A 78 2.16 -0.88 8.94
C ARG A 78 2.45 -2.28 9.44
N GLU A 79 3.73 -2.54 9.71
CA GLU A 79 4.19 -3.78 10.34
C GLU A 79 3.60 -3.98 11.74
N ASP A 80 3.36 -2.91 12.48
CA ASP A 80 2.73 -2.93 13.82
C ASP A 80 1.17 -3.05 13.77
N GLY A 81 0.62 -3.15 12.56
CA GLY A 81 -0.80 -3.27 12.29
C GLY A 81 -1.63 -1.99 12.34
N VAL A 82 -1.01 -0.81 12.52
CA VAL A 82 -1.72 0.48 12.42
C VAL A 82 -2.15 0.72 10.97
N ILE A 83 -3.41 1.15 10.81
CA ILE A 83 -4.01 1.44 9.51
C ILE A 83 -3.63 2.87 9.09
N LEU A 84 -3.11 3.01 7.87
CA LEU A 84 -2.90 4.30 7.20
C LEU A 84 -3.81 4.40 5.98
N ASP A 85 -4.52 5.50 5.86
CA ASP A 85 -5.36 5.76 4.69
C ASP A 85 -5.33 7.22 4.23
N PHE A 86 -5.42 7.38 2.92
CA PHE A 86 -5.51 8.67 2.26
C PHE A 86 -6.98 8.96 1.95
N ALA A 87 -7.63 9.72 2.83
CA ALA A 87 -9.07 10.02 2.77
C ALA A 87 -9.41 11.49 2.49
N GLY A 88 -8.41 12.35 2.23
CA GLY A 88 -8.62 13.77 1.90
C GLY A 88 -7.33 14.47 1.46
N SER A 89 -7.46 15.63 0.81
CA SER A 89 -6.32 16.40 0.29
C SER A 89 -5.36 16.75 1.41
N ASN A 90 -4.06 16.50 1.22
CA ASN A 90 -2.97 16.88 2.13
C ASN A 90 -3.00 16.22 3.53
N PHE A 91 -3.84 15.20 3.78
CA PHE A 91 -3.91 14.53 5.08
C PHE A 91 -3.92 13.00 4.93
N ILE A 92 -3.23 12.33 5.85
CA ILE A 92 -3.27 10.87 6.02
C ILE A 92 -3.85 10.60 7.40
N SER A 93 -4.84 9.74 7.45
CA SER A 93 -5.40 9.29 8.72
C SER A 93 -4.57 8.14 9.26
N VAL A 94 -4.31 8.15 10.57
CA VAL A 94 -3.53 7.13 11.26
C VAL A 94 -4.35 6.56 12.40
N ASP A 95 -4.59 5.25 12.35
CA ASP A 95 -5.41 4.52 13.32
C ASP A 95 -6.87 5.01 13.43
N ASP A 96 -7.34 5.78 12.43
CA ASP A 96 -8.70 6.28 12.29
C ASP A 96 -9.17 6.09 10.84
N PHE A 97 -9.47 4.83 10.50
CA PHE A 97 -9.79 4.43 9.13
C PHE A 97 -11.08 5.09 8.65
N ALA A 98 -10.99 5.89 7.58
CA ALA A 98 -12.13 6.66 7.11
C ALA A 98 -13.29 5.76 6.66
N PHE A 99 -14.51 6.28 6.80
CA PHE A 99 -15.75 5.61 6.38
C PHE A 99 -16.13 4.36 7.19
N GLY A 100 -15.48 4.13 8.33
CA GLY A 100 -15.82 3.10 9.30
C GLY A 100 -14.83 1.93 9.31
N PRO A 101 -15.05 0.92 10.18
CA PRO A 101 -14.08 -0.15 10.39
C PRO A 101 -13.85 -1.00 9.14
N PRO A 102 -12.67 -1.63 8.97
CA PRO A 102 -12.40 -2.56 7.88
C PRO A 102 -13.49 -3.63 7.76
N ALA A 103 -14.02 -3.79 6.56
CA ALA A 103 -14.93 -4.88 6.22
C ALA A 103 -14.17 -6.09 5.69
N ARG A 104 -13.08 -5.85 4.93
CA ARG A 104 -12.19 -6.87 4.38
C ARG A 104 -10.73 -6.52 4.65
N TYR A 105 -9.89 -7.54 4.70
CA TYR A 105 -8.45 -7.41 4.82
C TYR A 105 -7.72 -8.47 3.99
N LEU A 106 -6.52 -8.15 3.55
CA LEU A 106 -5.59 -9.06 2.88
C LEU A 106 -4.19 -8.80 3.41
N GLN A 107 -3.64 -9.75 4.15
CA GLN A 107 -2.24 -9.71 4.55
C GLN A 107 -1.36 -9.97 3.34
N LEU A 108 -0.45 -9.05 3.05
CA LEU A 108 0.50 -9.19 1.95
C LEU A 108 1.68 -10.05 2.39
N ASP A 109 2.19 -10.84 1.46
CA ASP A 109 3.30 -11.75 1.70
C ASP A 109 4.61 -10.98 1.60
N ARG A 110 5.30 -10.82 2.74
CA ARG A 110 6.54 -10.06 2.85
C ARG A 110 7.68 -10.65 2.01
N LYS A 111 7.65 -11.95 1.70
CA LYS A 111 8.64 -12.57 0.80
C LYS A 111 8.58 -11.96 -0.61
N GLN A 112 7.42 -11.41 -1.00
CA GLN A 112 7.25 -10.75 -2.29
C GLN A 112 7.81 -9.32 -2.33
N VAL A 113 8.14 -8.73 -1.18
CA VAL A 113 8.90 -7.48 -1.05
C VAL A 113 10.40 -7.77 -1.17
N LEU A 114 10.85 -8.88 -0.59
CA LEU A 114 12.27 -9.29 -0.49
C LEU A 114 12.92 -9.78 -1.80
N LYS A 115 12.21 -9.81 -2.93
CA LYS A 115 12.87 -10.04 -4.23
C LYS A 115 13.85 -8.92 -4.63
N LEU A 116 13.87 -7.81 -3.90
CA LEU A 116 14.93 -6.79 -3.98
C LEU A 116 16.20 -7.17 -3.20
N TYR A 117 16.11 -8.11 -2.24
CA TYR A 117 17.20 -8.51 -1.33
C TYR A 117 17.98 -9.74 -1.81
N SER A 118 17.34 -10.61 -2.61
CA SER A 118 17.91 -11.91 -3.00
C SER A 118 18.71 -11.92 -4.31
N SER A 119 19.36 -10.81 -4.69
CA SER A 119 20.53 -10.86 -5.59
C SER A 119 21.84 -10.44 -4.92
N SER A 120 21.79 -10.12 -3.63
CA SER A 120 22.96 -9.65 -2.84
C SER A 120 24.00 -10.75 -2.59
N ASN A 121 23.60 -12.02 -2.60
CA ASN A 121 24.50 -13.14 -2.27
C ASN A 121 25.41 -13.58 -3.44
N PHE A 122 25.31 -12.94 -4.61
CA PHE A 122 26.24 -13.22 -5.73
C PHE A 122 27.38 -12.21 -5.82
N VAL A 123 27.24 -11.03 -5.21
CA VAL A 123 28.25 -9.96 -5.26
C VAL A 123 29.32 -10.17 -4.19
N SER A 124 28.98 -10.73 -3.02
CA SER A 124 29.94 -11.07 -1.97
C SER A 124 30.96 -12.13 -2.40
N VAL A 125 30.59 -13.02 -3.32
CA VAL A 125 31.51 -14.05 -3.87
C VAL A 125 32.45 -13.47 -4.94
N LEU A 126 32.00 -12.47 -5.71
CA LEU A 126 32.80 -11.85 -6.77
C LEU A 126 33.78 -10.78 -6.25
N MET A 127 33.53 -10.18 -5.09
CA MET A 127 34.46 -9.21 -4.48
C MET A 127 35.69 -9.84 -3.80
N SER A 128 35.80 -11.17 -3.77
CA SER A 128 36.96 -11.88 -3.20
C SER A 128 38.08 -12.17 -4.23
N LEU A 129 37.90 -11.85 -5.51
CA LEU A 129 38.85 -12.22 -6.57
C LEU A 129 39.02 -11.10 -7.61
N SER A 130 39.78 -10.06 -7.28
CA SER A 130 40.88 -9.56 -8.12
C SER A 130 41.43 -8.26 -7.56
N GLU A 131 42.74 -8.27 -7.38
CA GLU A 131 43.60 -7.31 -6.70
C GLU A 131 43.41 -5.81 -7.00
N GLN A 132 43.45 -5.06 -5.89
CA GLN A 132 44.23 -3.86 -5.61
C GLN A 132 44.50 -2.83 -6.73
N LEU A 133 44.25 -1.57 -6.36
CA LEU A 133 44.98 -0.37 -6.82
C LEU A 133 44.42 0.43 -8.01
N PHE A 134 43.13 0.80 -8.04
CA PHE A 134 42.70 1.94 -8.89
C PHE A 134 41.53 2.81 -8.38
N VAL A 135 40.89 2.48 -7.24
CA VAL A 135 39.57 3.06 -6.91
C VAL A 135 39.62 4.25 -5.94
N CYS A 136 40.73 4.49 -5.23
CA CYS A 136 40.77 5.48 -4.14
C CYS A 136 40.54 6.95 -4.56
N VAL A 137 40.81 7.34 -5.81
CA VAL A 137 40.66 8.74 -6.24
C VAL A 137 39.26 9.03 -6.82
N CYS A 138 38.53 8.02 -7.30
CA CYS A 138 37.15 8.18 -7.79
C CYS A 138 36.07 8.08 -6.68
N LEU A 139 36.37 7.43 -5.55
CA LEU A 139 35.38 7.18 -4.49
C LEU A 139 34.98 8.43 -3.70
N ILE A 140 35.82 9.47 -3.66
CA ILE A 140 35.51 10.72 -2.94
C ILE A 140 34.44 11.55 -3.69
N TRP A 141 34.32 11.40 -5.02
CA TRP A 141 33.34 12.13 -5.82
C TRP A 141 31.97 11.43 -5.96
N LEU A 142 31.89 10.12 -5.70
CA LEU A 142 30.63 9.36 -5.83
C LEU A 142 29.80 9.28 -4.53
N GLN A 143 30.41 9.51 -3.36
CA GLN A 143 29.75 9.33 -2.06
C GLN A 143 28.61 10.34 -1.78
N CYS A 144 28.57 11.48 -2.49
CA CYS A 144 27.58 12.53 -2.26
C CYS A 144 26.33 12.46 -3.17
N CYS A 145 26.31 11.58 -4.19
CA CYS A 145 25.25 11.61 -5.22
C CYS A 145 24.57 10.26 -5.53
N MET A 146 24.91 9.16 -4.87
CA MET A 146 24.21 7.88 -5.03
C MET A 146 23.74 7.33 -3.67
N PRO A 147 22.44 7.01 -3.49
CA PRO A 147 22.00 6.29 -2.31
C PRO A 147 22.66 4.90 -2.26
N PRO A 148 22.92 4.32 -1.07
CA PRO A 148 23.92 3.26 -0.87
C PRO A 148 23.67 1.92 -1.59
N ASN A 149 22.59 1.74 -2.34
CA ASN A 149 22.09 0.42 -2.76
C ASN A 149 21.72 0.28 -4.24
N LEU A 150 22.27 1.12 -5.14
CA LEU A 150 22.03 1.00 -6.59
C LEU A 150 22.94 -0.03 -7.30
N GLY A 151 23.91 -0.62 -6.61
CA GLY A 151 24.96 -1.46 -7.24
C GLY A 151 24.67 -2.97 -7.38
N GLY A 152 23.58 -3.50 -6.81
CA GLY A 152 23.47 -4.94 -6.55
C GLY A 152 22.33 -5.72 -7.18
N HIS A 153 21.45 -5.11 -7.98
CA HIS A 153 20.29 -5.84 -8.52
C HIS A 153 19.96 -5.48 -9.99
N THR A 154 19.79 -6.50 -10.82
CA THR A 154 19.26 -6.39 -12.18
C THR A 154 17.73 -6.39 -12.13
N CYS A 155 17.12 -5.26 -11.74
CA CYS A 155 15.68 -5.11 -11.91
C CYS A 155 15.33 -4.84 -13.37
N LYS A 156 14.33 -5.55 -13.91
CA LYS A 156 13.70 -5.26 -15.22
C LYS A 156 13.26 -3.79 -15.35
N TYR A 157 13.05 -3.11 -14.22
CA TYR A 157 12.55 -1.75 -14.10
C TYR A 157 13.62 -0.75 -13.64
N GLY A 158 14.92 -0.99 -13.88
CA GLY A 158 16.03 -0.16 -13.39
C GLY A 158 15.82 1.36 -13.48
N TYR A 159 15.25 1.87 -14.59
CA TYR A 159 14.96 3.30 -14.76
C TYR A 159 13.68 3.78 -14.06
N LYS A 160 12.70 2.92 -13.76
CA LYS A 160 11.50 3.32 -13.00
C LYS A 160 11.76 3.45 -11.50
N HIS A 161 12.85 2.88 -11.00
CA HIS A 161 13.26 3.06 -9.61
C HIS A 161 13.65 4.51 -9.29
N THR A 162 14.13 5.30 -10.27
CA THR A 162 14.39 6.74 -10.07
C THR A 162 13.10 7.56 -10.04
N GLU A 163 12.06 7.12 -10.75
CA GLU A 163 10.74 7.79 -10.79
C GLU A 163 9.94 7.54 -9.50
N PHE A 164 9.82 6.28 -9.07
CA PHE A 164 9.06 5.92 -7.88
C PHE A 164 9.86 6.03 -6.58
N GLY A 165 11.18 5.93 -6.63
CA GLY A 165 12.05 5.74 -5.46
C GLY A 165 12.06 4.29 -4.95
N THR A 166 13.20 3.84 -4.44
CA THR A 166 13.35 2.53 -3.79
C THR A 166 13.13 2.65 -2.28
N SER A 167 12.40 1.70 -1.70
CA SER A 167 12.26 1.55 -0.25
C SER A 167 12.72 0.16 0.15
N VAL A 168 13.55 0.09 1.19
CA VAL A 168 14.13 -1.17 1.68
C VAL A 168 13.16 -1.89 2.62
N THR A 169 12.42 -1.15 3.44
CA THR A 169 11.47 -1.68 4.41
C THR A 169 10.03 -1.32 4.05
N TRP A 170 9.07 -2.04 4.64
CA TRP A 170 7.64 -1.81 4.42
C TRP A 170 7.19 -0.45 4.97
N ASP A 171 7.60 -0.12 6.20
CA ASP A 171 7.23 1.14 6.84
C ASP A 171 7.91 2.36 6.18
N ASP A 172 9.13 2.22 5.64
CA ASP A 172 9.76 3.27 4.83
C ASP A 172 9.01 3.50 3.51
N ALA A 173 8.54 2.44 2.86
CA ALA A 173 7.73 2.54 1.65
C ALA A 173 6.42 3.28 1.90
N LEU A 174 5.73 2.91 2.99
CA LEU A 174 4.52 3.56 3.46
C LEU A 174 4.75 5.05 3.71
N SER A 175 5.82 5.39 4.43
CA SER A 175 6.19 6.76 4.76
C SER A 175 6.62 7.57 3.53
N ALA A 176 7.28 6.95 2.55
CA ALA A 176 7.62 7.58 1.28
C ALA A 176 6.41 7.79 0.38
N SER A 177 5.47 6.84 0.33
CA SER A 177 4.19 7.00 -0.34
C SER A 177 3.33 8.08 0.30
N ALA A 178 3.36 8.16 1.64
CA ALA A 178 2.68 9.20 2.40
C ALA A 178 3.18 10.60 1.99
N ARG A 179 4.50 10.78 1.92
CA ARG A 179 5.13 12.02 1.41
C ARG A 179 4.72 12.35 -0.03
N SER A 180 4.64 11.36 -0.90
CA SER A 180 4.25 11.59 -2.30
C SER A 180 2.81 12.10 -2.45
N CYS A 181 1.96 11.85 -1.45
CA CYS A 181 0.60 12.36 -1.39
C CYS A 181 0.48 13.74 -0.71
N GLU A 182 1.55 14.26 -0.09
CA GLU A 182 1.56 15.51 0.70
C GLU A 182 1.14 16.74 -0.12
N HIS A 183 1.57 16.81 -1.39
CA HIS A 183 1.27 17.94 -2.28
C HIS A 183 0.18 17.64 -3.31
N LYS A 184 -0.50 16.49 -3.19
CA LYS A 184 -1.52 16.08 -4.17
C LYS A 184 -2.91 16.40 -3.66
N THR A 185 -3.68 17.07 -4.51
CA THR A 185 -5.11 17.25 -4.29
C THR A 185 -5.81 15.90 -4.42
N TYR A 186 -6.63 15.56 -3.41
CA TYR A 186 -7.41 14.33 -3.46
C TYR A 186 -8.37 14.42 -4.64
N ASN A 187 -8.24 13.49 -5.56
CA ASN A 187 -9.15 13.33 -6.67
C ASN A 187 -9.65 11.89 -6.62
N LEU A 188 -10.97 11.76 -6.47
CA LEU A 188 -11.66 10.47 -6.38
C LEU A 188 -11.23 9.49 -7.48
N PHE A 189 -10.84 9.99 -8.65
CA PHE A 189 -10.55 9.18 -9.83
C PHE A 189 -9.06 8.98 -10.12
N THR A 190 -8.19 9.94 -9.79
CA THR A 190 -6.77 9.92 -10.22
C THR A 190 -5.75 10.06 -9.10
N CYS A 191 -6.17 10.51 -7.91
CA CYS A 191 -5.31 10.62 -6.73
C CYS A 191 -6.16 10.30 -5.48
N ASN A 192 -6.42 9.02 -5.30
CA ASN A 192 -7.28 8.46 -4.26
C ASN A 192 -6.53 7.43 -3.39
N CYS A 193 -7.24 6.79 -2.47
CA CYS A 193 -6.71 5.76 -1.60
C CYS A 193 -6.10 4.55 -2.35
N HIS A 194 -6.71 4.09 -3.44
CA HIS A 194 -6.15 2.99 -4.26
C HIS A 194 -4.84 3.38 -4.93
N SER A 195 -4.68 4.65 -5.29
CA SER A 195 -3.46 5.19 -5.88
C SER A 195 -2.31 5.27 -4.88
N PHE A 196 -2.63 5.58 -3.63
CA PHE A 196 -1.68 5.56 -2.51
C PHE A 196 -1.16 4.13 -2.27
N VAL A 197 -2.06 3.16 -2.15
CA VAL A 197 -1.67 1.74 -1.99
C VAL A 197 -0.83 1.27 -3.18
N ALA A 198 -1.25 1.57 -4.41
CA ALA A 198 -0.49 1.21 -5.62
C ALA A 198 0.90 1.85 -5.66
N ASN A 199 1.04 3.10 -5.22
CA ASN A 199 2.34 3.76 -5.12
C ASN A 199 3.26 3.03 -4.13
N CYS A 200 2.74 2.62 -2.98
CA CYS A 200 3.51 1.87 -1.98
C CYS A 200 3.96 0.52 -2.51
N LEU A 201 3.06 -0.23 -3.16
CA LEU A 201 3.41 -1.52 -3.77
C LEU A 201 4.46 -1.38 -4.89
N ASN A 202 4.41 -0.29 -5.66
CA ASN A 202 5.42 -0.02 -6.68
C ASN A 202 6.78 0.30 -6.06
N ARG A 203 6.85 1.10 -4.98
CA ARG A 203 8.10 1.39 -4.25
C ARG A 203 8.74 0.13 -3.67
N LEU A 204 7.91 -0.80 -3.21
CA LEU A 204 8.32 -2.12 -2.71
C LEU A 204 8.66 -3.13 -3.81
N CYS A 205 8.41 -2.81 -5.09
CA CYS A 205 8.44 -3.76 -6.20
C CYS A 205 7.68 -5.07 -5.85
N TYR A 206 6.52 -4.93 -5.20
CA TYR A 206 5.81 -6.05 -4.62
C TYR A 206 5.43 -7.07 -5.70
N GLY A 207 5.84 -8.32 -5.50
CA GLY A 207 5.64 -9.40 -6.49
C GLY A 207 6.55 -9.29 -7.72
N GLY A 208 7.62 -8.50 -7.65
CA GLY A 208 8.54 -8.24 -8.76
C GLY A 208 7.97 -7.28 -9.82
N SER A 209 6.96 -6.48 -9.49
CA SER A 209 6.32 -5.53 -10.39
C SER A 209 6.28 -4.13 -9.82
N MET A 210 6.63 -3.14 -10.66
CA MET A 210 6.41 -1.71 -10.39
C MET A 210 5.25 -1.12 -11.23
N GLU A 211 4.32 -1.97 -11.65
CA GLU A 211 3.21 -1.59 -12.54
C GLU A 211 1.85 -1.73 -11.85
N TRP A 212 1.82 -1.66 -10.52
CA TRP A 212 0.59 -1.61 -9.74
C TRP A 212 -0.22 -0.37 -10.11
N LYS A 213 -1.46 -0.63 -10.52
CA LYS A 213 -2.49 0.37 -10.81
C LYS A 213 -3.59 0.30 -9.75
N MET A 214 -4.34 1.39 -9.62
CA MET A 214 -5.50 1.48 -8.71
C MET A 214 -6.49 0.33 -8.92
N VAL A 215 -6.77 0.00 -10.18
CA VAL A 215 -7.67 -1.10 -10.56
C VAL A 215 -7.12 -2.46 -10.09
N ASN A 216 -5.81 -2.69 -10.18
CA ASN A 216 -5.19 -3.94 -9.73
C ASN A 216 -5.33 -4.10 -8.21
N VAL A 217 -5.16 -3.01 -7.45
CA VAL A 217 -5.38 -2.99 -6.00
C VAL A 217 -6.83 -3.32 -5.66
N ALA A 218 -7.80 -2.70 -6.36
CA ALA A 218 -9.21 -2.96 -6.18
C ALA A 218 -9.55 -4.44 -6.46
N VAL A 219 -9.08 -5.00 -7.58
CA VAL A 219 -9.29 -6.40 -7.93
C VAL A 219 -8.63 -7.32 -6.90
N LEU A 220 -7.41 -7.01 -6.44
CA LEU A 220 -6.67 -7.81 -5.48
C LEU A 220 -7.44 -7.95 -4.16
N ILE A 221 -7.87 -6.84 -3.55
CA ILE A 221 -8.60 -6.88 -2.28
C ILE A 221 -10.00 -7.49 -2.44
N LEU A 222 -10.66 -7.29 -3.59
CA LEU A 222 -11.99 -7.84 -3.83
C LEU A 222 -11.98 -9.36 -4.06
N THR A 223 -10.93 -9.89 -4.68
CA THR A 223 -10.83 -11.33 -5.01
C THR A 223 -10.12 -12.14 -3.93
N ARG A 224 -9.09 -11.58 -3.28
CA ARG A 224 -8.28 -12.28 -2.28
C ARG A 224 -8.56 -11.85 -0.84
N GLY A 225 -9.27 -10.74 -0.63
CA GLY A 225 -9.57 -10.23 0.71
C GLY A 225 -10.50 -11.14 1.51
N LYS A 226 -10.14 -11.38 2.77
CA LYS A 226 -10.96 -12.09 3.75
C LYS A 226 -11.91 -11.10 4.41
N TRP A 227 -13.13 -11.54 4.71
CA TRP A 227 -14.07 -10.75 5.51
C TRP A 227 -13.63 -10.74 6.96
N VAL A 228 -13.70 -9.57 7.60
CA VAL A 228 -13.38 -9.42 9.03
C VAL A 228 -14.35 -10.22 9.90
N SER A 229 -15.63 -10.21 9.54
CA SER A 229 -16.70 -10.88 10.29
C SER A 229 -17.97 -11.01 9.44
N ALA A 230 -18.92 -11.84 9.86
CA ALA A 230 -20.25 -11.90 9.26
C ALA A 230 -20.98 -10.54 9.34
N SER A 231 -20.83 -9.80 10.45
CA SER A 231 -21.37 -8.44 10.58
C SER A 231 -20.79 -7.47 9.55
N SER A 232 -19.53 -7.65 9.16
CA SER A 232 -18.92 -6.84 8.09
C SER A 232 -19.54 -7.14 6.73
N VAL A 233 -19.88 -8.39 6.44
CA VAL A 233 -20.60 -8.77 5.20
C VAL A 233 -21.98 -8.10 5.17
N VAL A 234 -22.76 -8.25 6.24
CA VAL A 234 -24.11 -7.67 6.34
C VAL A 234 -24.03 -6.15 6.17
N ARG A 235 -23.13 -5.47 6.88
CA ARG A 235 -22.94 -4.02 6.75
C ARG A 235 -22.59 -3.57 5.34
N SER A 236 -21.82 -4.38 4.60
CA SER A 236 -21.43 -4.06 3.22
C SER A 236 -22.55 -4.22 2.21
N PHE A 237 -23.42 -5.22 2.34
CA PHE A 237 -24.44 -5.52 1.32
C PHE A 237 -25.86 -5.10 1.70
N LEU A 238 -26.18 -4.97 2.99
CA LEU A 238 -27.53 -4.65 3.45
C LEU A 238 -28.06 -3.32 2.88
N PRO A 239 -27.30 -2.21 2.86
CA PRO A 239 -27.81 -0.97 2.28
C PRO A 239 -28.13 -1.09 0.79
N CYS A 240 -27.27 -1.78 0.02
CA CYS A 240 -27.50 -2.05 -1.40
C CYS A 240 -28.74 -2.92 -1.60
N ALA A 241 -28.93 -3.94 -0.76
CA ALA A 241 -30.11 -4.81 -0.80
C ALA A 241 -31.40 -4.01 -0.50
N VAL A 242 -31.40 -3.17 0.53
CA VAL A 242 -32.56 -2.33 0.89
C VAL A 242 -32.90 -1.36 -0.23
N VAL A 243 -31.91 -0.64 -0.78
CA VAL A 243 -32.13 0.28 -1.92
C VAL A 243 -32.66 -0.47 -3.14
N THR A 244 -32.13 -1.67 -3.42
CA THR A 244 -32.58 -2.50 -4.54
C THR A 244 -34.00 -2.98 -4.34
N CYS A 245 -34.35 -3.47 -3.15
CA CYS A 245 -35.71 -3.90 -2.82
C CYS A 245 -36.70 -2.74 -2.94
N LEU A 246 -36.40 -1.57 -2.36
CA LEU A 246 -37.26 -0.39 -2.46
C LEU A 246 -37.42 0.08 -3.91
N GLY A 247 -36.32 0.11 -4.68
CA GLY A 247 -36.36 0.49 -6.09
C GLY A 247 -37.23 -0.45 -6.93
N VAL A 248 -37.12 -1.75 -6.72
CA VAL A 248 -37.97 -2.75 -7.39
C VAL A 248 -39.43 -2.63 -6.95
N LEU A 249 -39.70 -2.37 -5.66
CA LEU A 249 -41.07 -2.20 -5.15
C LEU A 249 -41.75 -0.95 -5.73
N LEU A 250 -41.02 0.16 -5.88
CA LEU A 250 -41.58 1.44 -6.33
C LEU A 250 -41.62 1.59 -7.85
N VAL A 251 -40.62 1.06 -8.57
CA VAL A 251 -40.40 1.30 -10.01
C VAL A 251 -40.50 0.01 -10.83
N GLY A 252 -40.36 -1.17 -10.20
CA GLY A 252 -40.36 -2.48 -10.86
C GLY A 252 -39.01 -2.89 -11.42
N TRP A 253 -39.01 -3.92 -12.27
CA TRP A 253 -37.81 -4.46 -12.95
C TRP A 253 -36.96 -3.43 -13.72
N PRO A 254 -37.52 -2.35 -14.33
CA PRO A 254 -36.70 -1.31 -14.97
C PRO A 254 -35.67 -0.66 -14.04
N PHE A 255 -35.93 -0.63 -12.73
CA PHE A 255 -34.96 -0.15 -11.74
C PHE A 255 -33.64 -0.93 -11.79
N LEU A 256 -33.70 -2.26 -11.92
CA LEU A 256 -32.51 -3.12 -11.98
C LEU A 256 -31.69 -2.84 -13.24
N ILE A 257 -32.36 -2.59 -14.36
CA ILE A 257 -31.70 -2.22 -15.63
C ILE A 257 -30.98 -0.89 -15.45
N GLY A 258 -31.65 0.10 -14.85
CA GLY A 258 -31.05 1.40 -14.55
C GLY A 258 -29.84 1.27 -13.62
N LEU A 259 -29.98 0.53 -12.52
CA LEU A 259 -28.91 0.32 -11.53
C LEU A 259 -27.70 -0.39 -12.13
N PHE A 260 -27.93 -1.45 -12.92
CA PHE A 260 -26.88 -2.18 -13.62
C PHE A 260 -26.17 -1.28 -14.64
N SER A 261 -26.93 -0.55 -15.45
CA SER A 261 -26.38 0.36 -16.46
C SER A 261 -25.55 1.47 -15.83
N PHE A 262 -26.06 2.09 -14.76
CA PHE A 262 -25.34 3.11 -14.00
C PHE A 262 -24.04 2.56 -13.39
N SER A 263 -24.09 1.38 -12.79
CA SER A 263 -22.91 0.72 -12.21
C SER A 263 -21.86 0.40 -13.28
N MET A 264 -22.27 -0.13 -14.43
CA MET A 264 -21.36 -0.42 -15.55
C MET A 264 -20.74 0.86 -16.11
N LEU A 265 -21.51 1.95 -16.25
CA LEU A 265 -20.98 3.25 -16.68
C LEU A 265 -19.97 3.81 -15.68
N LEU A 266 -20.23 3.71 -14.37
CA LEU A 266 -19.28 4.13 -13.33
C LEU A 266 -17.97 3.34 -13.41
N VAL A 267 -18.04 2.01 -13.54
CA VAL A 267 -16.86 1.14 -13.64
C VAL A 267 -16.10 1.40 -14.94
N ALA A 268 -16.80 1.45 -16.07
CA ALA A 268 -16.20 1.71 -17.38
C ALA A 268 -15.52 3.08 -17.39
N TRP A 269 -16.19 4.11 -16.88
CA TRP A 269 -15.60 5.43 -16.72
C TRP A 269 -14.35 5.41 -15.84
N PHE A 270 -14.38 4.70 -14.70
CA PHE A 270 -13.21 4.58 -13.83
C PHE A 270 -12.02 3.88 -14.52
N ILE A 271 -12.27 2.83 -15.30
CA ILE A 271 -11.24 2.16 -16.10
C ILE A 271 -10.69 3.10 -17.17
N ILE A 272 -11.55 3.77 -17.94
CA ILE A 272 -11.12 4.72 -18.97
C ILE A 272 -10.34 5.88 -18.35
N ALA A 273 -10.82 6.46 -17.24
CA ALA A 273 -10.13 7.48 -16.48
C ALA A 273 -8.72 7.06 -16.07
N THR A 274 -8.58 5.84 -15.54
CA THR A 274 -7.30 5.34 -15.02
C THR A 274 -6.30 4.92 -16.10
N TYR A 275 -6.76 4.47 -17.27
CA TYR A 275 -5.88 4.01 -18.35
C TYR A 275 -5.65 5.06 -19.45
N CYS A 276 -6.65 5.87 -19.78
CA CYS A 276 -6.56 6.85 -20.86
C CYS A 276 -6.04 8.21 -20.39
N PHE A 277 -6.48 8.71 -19.22
CA PHE A 277 -6.12 10.06 -18.77
C PHE A 277 -4.80 10.11 -17.97
N LYS A 278 -4.31 8.96 -17.49
CA LYS A 278 -3.02 8.90 -16.80
C LYS A 278 -1.83 9.18 -17.73
N ASN A 279 -2.01 8.98 -19.04
CA ASN A 279 -1.02 9.34 -20.06
C ASN A 279 -1.01 10.85 -20.40
N ILE A 280 -1.93 11.66 -19.84
CA ILE A 280 -2.07 13.10 -20.14
C ILE A 280 -1.53 13.97 -18.99
N MET A 281 -1.32 13.40 -17.79
CA MET A 281 -0.88 14.13 -16.59
C MET A 281 0.44 13.61 -16.00
N SER A 282 1.22 12.86 -16.78
CA SER A 282 2.61 12.51 -16.47
C SER A 282 3.58 13.51 -17.07
#